data_AF-A0A378WYZ2-F1
#
_entry.id   AF-A0A378WYZ2-F1
#
_cell.length_a   1.000
_cell.length_b   1.000
_cell.length_c   1.000
_cell.angle_alpha   90.00
_cell.angle_beta   90.00
_cell.angle_gamma   90.00
#
_symmetry.space_group_name_H-M   'P 1'
#
loop_
_entity.id
_entity.type
_entity.pdbx_description
1 polymer ?
#
loop_
_entity_poly.entity_id
_entity_poly.type
_entity_poly.pdbx_seq_one_letter_code
_entity_poly.pdbx_strand_id
1 'polypeptide(L)'
;MRNPSGPVVCVSYVALAELWTVPRFPRVNYGTPISSIEWSIAADGPMTAAALVAMGAPVRLLANDIGGDEHGRFVRRWLAQRDVIPVTTRPDATTPRIVVAADDAHTRTWFAHLPHVVSGLEQIDLTPVTAASFLYVDSYEIIEGAVLRAIAAARRAEIPILLNLGGSPLAAPTAAAIAGYPHLLVQTNVDDSDYLEAVAVATALLERTSAKWAVVTAGAFGAVAVSRSKELAVPSFPVNVRHTHCAGRPSQPGCSTVCEKGGRCCTASDWDAPVGRCDVHDTTAHHCRASRSCWRSSTQPNHPHRKMPSR
;
A
#
# COMPACT_ATOMS: atom_id res chain seq x y z
N MET A 1 -5.70 23.85 6.13
CA MET A 1 -4.87 24.06 4.92
C MET A 1 -5.39 23.14 3.83
N ARG A 2 -5.40 23.57 2.56
CA ARG A 2 -5.81 22.69 1.44
C ARG A 2 -4.65 21.75 1.13
N ASN A 3 -4.90 20.45 1.06
CA ASN A 3 -3.87 19.50 0.64
C ASN A 3 -3.37 19.88 -0.76
N PRO A 4 -2.06 19.72 -1.04
CA PRO A 4 -1.53 19.93 -2.38
C PRO A 4 -2.27 19.06 -3.39
N SER A 5 -2.48 19.54 -4.61
CA SER A 5 -3.17 18.78 -5.67
C SER A 5 -2.25 17.83 -6.45
N GLY A 6 -1.04 17.57 -5.94
CA GLY A 6 -0.06 16.73 -6.61
C GLY A 6 -0.31 15.23 -6.44
N PRO A 7 0.57 14.38 -6.99
CA PRO A 7 0.41 12.94 -6.92
C PRO A 7 0.58 12.42 -5.48
N VAL A 8 0.06 11.23 -5.21
CA VAL A 8 0.52 10.44 -4.07
C VAL A 8 1.92 9.94 -4.40
N VAL A 9 2.86 10.13 -3.49
CA VAL A 9 4.24 9.64 -3.64
C VAL A 9 4.40 8.40 -2.77
N CYS A 10 4.81 7.28 -3.36
CA CYS A 10 5.14 6.05 -2.64
C CYS A 10 6.66 5.88 -2.59
N VAL A 11 7.24 5.80 -1.40
CA VAL A 11 8.66 5.51 -1.18
C VAL A 11 8.81 4.10 -0.62
N SER A 12 9.49 3.23 -1.36
CA SER A 12 9.74 1.83 -0.98
C SER A 12 10.82 1.22 -1.87
N TYR A 13 11.28 0.00 -1.59
CA TYR A 13 12.05 -0.77 -2.57
C TYR A 13 11.12 -1.45 -3.58
N VAL A 14 11.70 -1.93 -4.68
CA VAL A 14 11.06 -2.86 -5.61
C VAL A 14 11.99 -4.04 -5.87
N ALA A 15 11.41 -5.23 -5.86
CA ALA A 15 12.10 -6.47 -6.15
C ALA A 15 11.17 -7.41 -6.93
N LEU A 16 11.75 -8.42 -7.60
CA LEU A 16 11.01 -9.60 -8.00
C LEU A 16 10.53 -10.33 -6.74
N ALA A 17 9.29 -10.81 -6.73
CA ALA A 17 8.83 -11.82 -5.80
C ALA A 17 8.66 -13.15 -6.55
N GLU A 18 9.34 -14.20 -6.10
CA GLU A 18 9.03 -15.57 -6.48
C GLU A 18 8.20 -16.22 -5.38
N LEU A 19 7.04 -16.73 -5.76
CA LEU A 19 6.09 -17.34 -4.84
C LEU A 19 6.15 -18.85 -5.04
N TRP A 20 6.70 -19.55 -4.06
CA TRP A 20 6.87 -20.99 -4.09
C TRP A 20 5.80 -21.64 -3.23
N THR A 21 5.12 -22.65 -3.79
CA THR A 21 4.27 -23.54 -3.00
C THR A 21 5.03 -24.85 -2.78
N VAL A 22 5.13 -25.28 -1.52
CA VAL A 22 5.73 -26.56 -1.13
C VAL A 22 4.72 -27.37 -0.32
N PRO A 23 4.72 -28.71 -0.34
CA PRO A 23 3.78 -29.46 0.51
C PRO A 23 4.05 -29.27 2.00
N ARG A 24 5.34 -29.14 2.35
CA ARG A 24 5.84 -28.89 3.70
C ARG A 24 7.23 -28.30 3.62
N PHE A 25 7.57 -27.41 4.55
CA PHE A 25 8.95 -26.96 4.70
C PHE A 25 9.91 -28.12 4.99
N PRO A 26 11.11 -28.12 4.38
CA PRO A 26 12.08 -29.16 4.63
C PRO A 26 12.63 -29.03 6.05
N ARG A 27 13.04 -30.17 6.62
CA ARG A 27 13.87 -30.18 7.84
C ARG A 27 15.25 -29.63 7.52
N VAL A 28 15.97 -29.16 8.54
CA VAL A 28 17.38 -28.75 8.41
C VAL A 28 18.18 -29.89 7.77
N ASN A 29 18.98 -29.57 6.74
CA ASN A 29 19.78 -30.50 5.92
C ASN A 29 18.99 -31.44 4.98
N TYR A 30 17.71 -31.15 4.69
CA TYR A 30 16.91 -31.88 3.71
C TYR A 30 16.30 -30.94 2.66
N GLY A 31 15.79 -31.50 1.57
CA GLY A 31 15.04 -30.79 0.53
C GLY A 31 13.55 -31.13 0.56
N THR A 32 12.75 -30.29 -0.10
CA THR A 32 11.33 -30.55 -0.40
C THR A 32 11.10 -30.20 -1.87
N PRO A 33 10.28 -30.97 -2.63
CA PRO A 33 9.93 -30.57 -3.98
C PRO A 33 9.09 -29.28 -3.94
N ILE A 34 9.30 -28.42 -4.93
CA ILE A 34 8.47 -27.25 -5.16
C ILE A 34 7.31 -27.66 -6.06
N SER A 35 6.08 -27.46 -5.57
CA SER A 35 4.85 -27.79 -6.30
C SER A 35 4.57 -26.78 -7.41
N SER A 36 4.81 -25.49 -7.15
CA SER A 36 4.63 -24.41 -8.13
C SER A 36 5.54 -23.23 -7.84
N ILE A 37 5.88 -22.48 -8.89
CA ILE A 37 6.61 -21.20 -8.82
C ILE A 37 5.81 -20.17 -9.62
N GLU A 38 5.45 -19.06 -8.98
CA GLU A 38 4.83 -17.91 -9.63
C GLU A 38 5.69 -16.65 -9.45
N TRP A 39 5.59 -15.71 -10.39
CA TRP A 39 6.30 -14.43 -10.29
C TRP A 39 5.34 -13.27 -10.04
N SER A 40 5.78 -12.37 -9.17
CA SER A 40 5.13 -11.10 -8.84
C SER A 40 6.20 -10.05 -8.55
N ILE A 41 5.81 -8.90 -8.03
CA ILE A 41 6.72 -7.93 -7.44
C ILE A 41 6.62 -7.96 -5.92
N ALA A 42 7.68 -7.54 -5.22
CA ALA A 42 7.72 -7.45 -3.77
C ALA A 42 7.65 -5.99 -3.28
N ALA A 43 7.50 -5.87 -1.96
CA ALA A 43 7.21 -4.64 -1.19
C ALA A 43 5.78 -4.08 -1.38
N ASP A 44 5.30 -3.42 -0.34
CA ASP A 44 3.93 -2.90 -0.32
C ASP A 44 3.80 -1.59 -1.10
N GLY A 45 4.84 -0.75 -1.12
CA GLY A 45 4.86 0.53 -1.83
C GLY A 45 4.58 0.43 -3.33
N PRO A 46 5.29 -0.40 -4.12
CA PRO A 46 5.01 -0.57 -5.55
C PRO A 46 3.59 -1.08 -5.83
N MET A 47 3.05 -1.90 -4.94
CA MET A 47 1.73 -2.49 -5.12
C MET A 47 0.61 -1.56 -4.64
N THR A 48 0.85 -0.77 -3.60
CA THR A 48 0.01 0.36 -3.20
C THR A 48 -0.05 1.39 -4.32
N ALA A 49 1.10 1.69 -4.94
CA ALA A 49 1.15 2.58 -6.09
C ALA A 49 0.26 2.08 -7.24
N ALA A 50 0.37 0.79 -7.59
CA ALA A 50 -0.51 0.18 -8.57
C ALA A 50 -1.99 0.29 -8.16
N ALA A 51 -2.34 -0.05 -6.92
CA ALA A 51 -3.72 0.01 -6.44
C ALA A 51 -4.32 1.42 -6.55
N LEU A 52 -3.55 2.44 -6.15
CA LEU A 52 -3.93 3.84 -6.29
C LEU A 52 -4.13 4.24 -7.76
N VAL A 53 -3.25 3.82 -8.67
CA VAL A 53 -3.40 4.09 -10.11
C VAL A 53 -4.69 3.48 -10.68
N ALA A 54 -5.04 2.24 -10.30
CA ALA A 54 -6.29 1.63 -10.74
C ALA A 54 -7.55 2.32 -10.22
N MET A 55 -7.45 3.06 -9.12
CA MET A 55 -8.53 3.92 -8.61
C MET A 55 -8.55 5.32 -9.28
N GLY A 56 -7.64 5.58 -10.22
CA GLY A 56 -7.54 6.84 -10.93
C GLY A 56 -6.76 7.93 -10.18
N ALA A 57 -6.07 7.58 -9.10
CA ALA A 57 -5.22 8.54 -8.40
C ALA A 57 -3.92 8.80 -9.18
N PRO A 58 -3.45 10.05 -9.26
CA PRO A 58 -2.11 10.35 -9.77
C PRO A 58 -1.07 9.85 -8.76
N VAL A 59 -0.12 9.03 -9.21
CA VAL A 59 0.85 8.37 -8.33
C VAL A 59 2.26 8.48 -8.90
N ARG A 60 3.24 8.60 -8.01
CA ARG A 60 4.67 8.42 -8.33
C ARG A 60 5.30 7.42 -7.38
N LEU A 61 5.94 6.38 -7.93
CA LEU A 61 6.76 5.45 -7.16
C LEU A 61 8.22 5.94 -7.15
N LEU A 62 8.79 6.06 -5.96
CA LEU A 62 10.20 6.33 -5.71
C LEU A 62 10.81 5.05 -5.12
N ALA A 63 11.54 4.31 -5.95
CA ALA A 63 12.16 3.03 -5.59
C ALA A 63 13.58 2.88 -6.14
N ASN A 64 14.30 1.87 -5.66
CA ASN A 64 15.62 1.51 -6.17
C ASN A 64 15.61 1.17 -7.67
N ASP A 65 16.79 1.22 -8.26
CA ASP A 65 17.02 0.72 -9.61
C ASP A 65 16.89 -0.82 -9.66
N ILE A 66 16.58 -1.33 -10.84
CA ILE A 66 16.56 -2.76 -11.15
C ILE A 66 17.54 -3.10 -12.28
N GLY A 67 17.87 -4.38 -12.41
CA GLY A 67 18.80 -4.87 -13.41
C GLY A 67 18.24 -4.89 -14.83
N GLY A 68 19.15 -5.00 -15.81
CA GLY A 68 18.81 -5.29 -17.21
C GLY A 68 18.42 -6.76 -17.48
N ASP A 69 18.48 -7.60 -16.45
CA ASP A 69 18.23 -9.04 -16.48
C ASP A 69 16.74 -9.40 -16.75
N GLU A 70 16.45 -10.70 -16.84
CA GLU A 70 15.10 -11.20 -17.08
C GLU A 70 14.10 -10.76 -16.00
N HIS A 71 14.54 -10.77 -14.74
CA HIS A 71 13.72 -10.39 -13.61
C HIS A 71 13.40 -8.89 -13.63
N GLY A 72 14.36 -8.05 -14.01
CA GLY A 72 14.16 -6.61 -14.19
C GLY A 72 13.19 -6.33 -15.33
N ARG A 73 13.32 -7.04 -16.47
CA ARG A 73 12.34 -6.96 -17.56
C ARG A 73 10.94 -7.36 -17.11
N PHE A 74 10.81 -8.41 -16.29
CA PHE A 74 9.53 -8.80 -15.71
C PHE A 74 8.95 -7.70 -14.83
N VAL A 75 9.71 -7.17 -13.86
CA VAL A 75 9.28 -6.11 -12.94
C VAL A 75 8.83 -4.87 -13.71
N ARG A 76 9.59 -4.43 -14.72
CA ARG A 76 9.21 -3.30 -15.57
C ARG A 76 7.89 -3.52 -16.29
N ARG A 77 7.73 -4.69 -16.90
CA ARG A 77 6.50 -5.04 -17.61
C ARG A 77 5.31 -5.08 -16.63
N TRP A 78 5.50 -5.62 -15.43
CA TRP A 78 4.46 -5.69 -14.41
C TRP A 78 3.98 -4.29 -13.99
N LEU A 79 4.91 -3.36 -13.75
CA LEU A 79 4.62 -1.97 -13.38
C LEU A 79 3.98 -1.20 -14.54
N ALA A 80 4.52 -1.33 -15.75
CA ALA A 80 4.02 -0.65 -16.95
C ALA A 80 2.60 -1.09 -17.32
N GLN A 81 2.28 -2.39 -17.17
CA GLN A 81 0.92 -2.89 -17.38
C GLN A 81 -0.12 -2.32 -16.40
N ARG A 82 0.32 -1.65 -15.33
CA ARG A 82 -0.51 -1.03 -14.29
C ARG A 82 -0.38 0.49 -14.27
N ASP A 83 0.19 1.06 -15.34
CA ASP A 83 0.41 2.50 -15.51
C ASP A 83 1.19 3.14 -14.34
N VAL A 84 2.02 2.36 -13.62
CA VAL A 84 2.95 2.88 -12.62
C VAL A 84 4.22 3.34 -13.33
N ILE A 85 4.63 4.59 -13.08
CA ILE A 85 5.84 5.19 -13.68
C ILE A 85 7.03 4.23 -13.53
N PRO A 86 7.77 3.96 -14.62
CA PRO A 86 8.83 2.96 -14.62
C PRO A 86 9.97 3.35 -13.67
N VAL A 87 10.49 2.34 -12.98
CA VAL A 87 11.74 2.46 -12.23
C VAL A 87 12.93 2.44 -13.18
N THR A 88 14.03 3.08 -12.77
CA THR A 88 15.26 3.17 -13.56
C THR A 88 15.92 1.79 -13.68
N THR A 89 16.49 1.52 -14.85
CA THR A 89 17.25 0.29 -15.11
C THR A 89 18.75 0.59 -15.10
N ARG A 90 19.52 -0.25 -14.42
CA ARG A 90 20.99 -0.28 -14.50
C ARG A 90 21.43 -1.55 -15.21
N PRO A 91 22.06 -1.47 -16.40
CA PRO A 91 22.44 -2.63 -17.19
C PRO A 91 23.29 -3.66 -16.42
N ASP A 92 24.23 -3.18 -15.61
CA ASP A 92 25.18 -4.02 -14.88
C ASP A 92 24.70 -4.41 -13.46
N ALA A 93 23.48 -4.01 -13.07
CA ALA A 93 22.91 -4.36 -11.78
C ALA A 93 22.14 -5.68 -11.85
N THR A 94 22.14 -6.42 -10.74
CA THR A 94 21.24 -7.56 -10.53
C THR A 94 19.93 -7.06 -9.94
N THR A 95 18.79 -7.50 -10.51
CA THR A 95 17.47 -7.17 -9.96
C THR A 95 17.30 -7.78 -8.57
N PRO A 96 16.90 -6.99 -7.55
CA PRO A 96 16.56 -7.52 -6.22
C PRO A 96 15.46 -8.56 -6.28
N ARG A 97 15.55 -9.57 -5.43
CA ARG A 97 14.63 -10.71 -5.42
C ARG A 97 14.27 -11.11 -4.00
N ILE A 98 13.01 -11.47 -3.81
CA ILE A 98 12.52 -12.15 -2.62
C ILE A 98 11.87 -13.45 -3.06
N VAL A 99 12.20 -14.54 -2.39
CA VAL A 99 11.47 -15.81 -2.48
C VAL A 99 10.54 -15.87 -1.29
N VAL A 100 9.25 -16.01 -1.52
CA VAL A 100 8.24 -16.28 -0.51
C VAL A 100 7.78 -17.71 -0.70
N ALA A 101 8.07 -18.57 0.26
CA ALA A 101 7.63 -19.95 0.24
C ALA A 101 6.47 -20.13 1.21
N ALA A 102 5.43 -20.82 0.78
CA ALA A 102 4.28 -21.17 1.60
C ALA A 102 4.03 -22.68 1.54
N ASP A 103 3.57 -23.26 2.64
CA ASP A 103 3.23 -24.67 2.73
C ASP A 103 1.73 -24.96 2.86
N ASP A 104 1.34 -26.24 2.77
CA ASP A 104 -0.06 -26.67 2.87
C ASP A 104 -0.69 -26.40 4.25
N ALA A 105 0.13 -26.12 5.26
CA ALA A 105 -0.33 -25.67 6.58
C ALA A 105 -0.56 -24.15 6.65
N HIS A 106 -0.52 -23.47 5.49
CA HIS A 106 -0.64 -22.01 5.36
C HIS A 106 0.42 -21.23 6.13
N THR A 107 1.55 -21.87 6.46
CA THR A 107 2.69 -21.17 7.02
C THR A 107 3.52 -20.58 5.88
N ARG A 108 4.21 -19.46 6.15
CA ARG A 108 5.06 -18.80 5.15
C ARG A 108 6.43 -18.46 5.72
N THR A 109 7.43 -18.50 4.87
CA THR A 109 8.75 -17.94 5.14
C THR A 109 9.25 -17.22 3.89
N TRP A 110 10.29 -16.42 4.04
CA TRP A 110 10.85 -15.70 2.92
C TRP A 110 12.37 -15.55 3.02
N PHE A 111 12.98 -15.44 1.85
CA PHE A 111 14.42 -15.23 1.68
C PHE A 111 14.61 -14.03 0.77
N ALA A 112 15.45 -13.09 1.19
CA ALA A 112 15.67 -11.87 0.43
C ALA A 112 17.12 -11.76 -0.04
N HIS A 113 17.29 -11.47 -1.32
CA HIS A 113 18.53 -11.06 -1.95
C HIS A 113 18.31 -9.66 -2.51
N LEU A 114 18.74 -8.64 -1.75
CA LEU A 114 18.42 -7.23 -2.00
C LEU A 114 19.69 -6.42 -2.31
N PRO A 115 20.48 -6.79 -3.35
CA PRO A 115 21.69 -6.07 -3.69
C PRO A 115 21.36 -4.61 -4.04
N HIS A 116 22.16 -3.70 -3.51
CA HIS A 116 22.09 -2.26 -3.79
C HIS A 116 20.77 -1.55 -3.47
N VAL A 117 19.78 -2.22 -2.86
CA VAL A 117 18.50 -1.59 -2.47
C VAL A 117 18.74 -0.42 -1.53
N VAL A 118 19.53 -0.63 -0.48
CA VAL A 118 19.85 0.41 0.52
C VAL A 118 20.55 1.60 -0.15
N SER A 119 21.68 1.34 -0.82
CA SER A 119 22.45 2.40 -1.49
C SER A 119 21.66 3.12 -2.59
N GLY A 120 20.77 2.42 -3.31
CA GLY A 120 19.94 3.02 -4.34
C GLY A 120 18.89 3.97 -3.76
N LEU A 121 18.22 3.56 -2.68
CA LEU A 121 17.23 4.39 -2.01
C LEU A 121 17.86 5.58 -1.28
N GLU A 122 19.07 5.45 -0.76
CA GLU A 122 19.82 6.57 -0.17
C GLU A 122 20.16 7.66 -1.18
N GLN A 123 20.22 7.33 -2.47
CA GLN A 123 20.54 8.27 -3.55
C GLN A 123 19.31 8.80 -4.27
N ILE A 124 18.11 8.31 -3.96
CA ILE A 124 16.91 8.71 -4.68
C ILE A 124 16.62 10.21 -4.49
N ASP A 125 16.20 10.85 -5.59
CA ASP A 125 15.74 12.24 -5.57
C ASP A 125 14.35 12.32 -4.91
N LEU A 126 14.29 13.02 -3.79
CA LEU A 126 13.07 13.25 -3.00
C LEU A 126 12.38 14.57 -3.33
N THR A 127 12.87 15.35 -4.31
CA THR A 127 12.18 16.55 -4.80
C THR A 127 10.68 16.33 -5.10
N PRO A 128 10.24 15.19 -5.68
CA PRO A 128 8.82 14.94 -5.91
C PRO A 128 7.94 14.94 -4.65
N VAL A 129 8.52 14.65 -3.48
CA VAL A 129 7.80 14.66 -2.21
C VAL A 129 7.29 16.07 -1.91
N THR A 130 8.01 17.13 -2.29
CA THR A 130 7.65 18.51 -1.91
C THR A 130 6.37 19.02 -2.57
N ALA A 131 5.91 18.34 -3.62
CA ALA A 131 4.67 18.66 -4.32
C ALA A 131 3.60 17.57 -4.15
N ALA A 132 3.84 16.55 -3.32
CA ALA A 132 2.93 15.43 -3.14
C ALA A 132 1.63 15.88 -2.46
N SER A 133 0.51 15.24 -2.79
CA SER A 133 -0.71 15.38 -1.97
C SER A 133 -0.62 14.56 -0.68
N PHE A 134 0.15 13.48 -0.72
CA PHE A 134 0.28 12.51 0.35
C PHE A 134 1.55 11.66 0.15
N LEU A 135 2.26 11.31 1.22
CA LEU A 135 3.40 10.40 1.20
C LEU A 135 3.01 9.04 1.79
N TYR A 136 3.14 7.98 1.02
CA TYR A 136 3.17 6.60 1.50
C TYR A 136 4.63 6.16 1.63
N VAL A 137 5.02 5.60 2.77
CA VAL A 137 6.38 5.11 2.98
C VAL A 137 6.37 3.76 3.70
N ASP A 138 7.04 2.78 3.09
CA ASP A 138 7.33 1.51 3.75
C ASP A 138 8.46 1.70 4.76
N SER A 139 8.28 1.19 5.97
CA SER A 139 9.17 1.36 7.11
C SER A 139 9.84 0.04 7.51
N TYR A 140 10.36 -0.69 6.53
CA TYR A 140 11.11 -1.91 6.78
C TYR A 140 12.51 -1.58 7.32
N GLU A 141 13.02 -2.42 8.21
CA GLU A 141 14.33 -2.24 8.86
C GLU A 141 15.46 -2.01 7.85
N ILE A 142 15.49 -2.78 6.76
CA ILE A 142 16.55 -2.69 5.74
C ILE A 142 16.60 -1.35 5.01
N ILE A 143 15.52 -0.57 4.99
CA ILE A 143 15.45 0.73 4.29
C ILE A 143 15.33 1.93 5.24
N GLU A 144 15.63 1.78 6.54
CA GLU A 144 15.45 2.83 7.55
C GLU A 144 16.06 4.17 7.13
N GLY A 145 17.29 4.19 6.59
CA GLY A 145 17.94 5.42 6.13
C GLY A 145 17.13 6.19 5.08
N ALA A 146 16.50 5.48 4.15
CA ALA A 146 15.63 6.09 3.13
C ALA A 146 14.31 6.60 3.74
N VAL A 147 13.75 5.87 4.70
CA VAL A 147 12.54 6.25 5.45
C VAL A 147 12.74 7.56 6.18
N LEU A 148 13.86 7.70 6.90
CA LEU A 148 14.19 8.92 7.62
C LEU A 148 14.35 10.13 6.67
N ARG A 149 14.99 9.93 5.51
CA ARG A 149 15.11 10.97 4.48
C ARG A 149 13.75 11.39 3.91
N ALA A 150 12.87 10.43 3.64
CA ALA A 150 11.53 10.68 3.12
C ALA A 150 10.65 11.44 4.14
N ILE A 151 10.66 11.02 5.41
CA ILE A 151 9.96 11.72 6.51
C ILE A 151 10.47 13.14 6.64
N ALA A 152 11.79 13.36 6.59
CA ALA A 152 12.37 14.69 6.67
C ALA A 152 11.96 15.59 5.49
N ALA A 153 11.91 15.03 4.27
CA ALA A 153 11.45 15.75 3.08
C ALA A 153 9.97 16.13 3.17
N ALA A 154 9.12 15.20 3.57
CA ALA A 154 7.70 15.44 3.78
C ALA A 154 7.47 16.48 4.89
N ARG A 155 8.22 16.41 6.00
CA ARG A 155 8.07 17.36 7.12
C ARG A 155 8.34 18.79 6.67
N ARG A 156 9.41 19.01 5.91
CA ARG A 156 9.78 20.34 5.38
C ARG A 156 8.73 20.92 4.44
N ALA A 157 7.99 20.06 3.75
CA ALA A 157 6.94 20.45 2.81
C ALA A 157 5.52 20.31 3.39
N GLU A 158 5.40 20.01 4.70
CA GLU A 158 4.13 19.81 5.40
C GLU A 158 3.20 18.77 4.74
N ILE A 159 3.78 17.71 4.18
CA ILE A 159 3.03 16.65 3.49
C ILE A 159 2.52 15.61 4.48
N PRO A 160 1.23 15.22 4.45
CA PRO A 160 0.71 14.15 5.29
C PRO A 160 1.35 12.79 4.94
N ILE A 161 1.52 11.93 5.94
CA ILE A 161 2.24 10.65 5.82
C ILE A 161 1.34 9.48 6.21
N LEU A 162 1.37 8.39 5.44
CA LEU A 162 1.08 7.03 5.91
C LEU A 162 2.39 6.26 6.00
N LEU A 163 2.75 5.90 7.23
CA LEU A 163 3.90 5.07 7.54
C LEU A 163 3.45 3.60 7.65
N ASN A 164 3.85 2.76 6.71
CA ASN A 164 3.54 1.33 6.73
C ASN A 164 4.69 0.55 7.38
N LEU A 165 4.44 -0.06 8.54
CA LEU A 165 5.43 -0.88 9.25
C LEU A 165 5.54 -2.29 8.69
N GLY A 166 4.52 -2.77 7.96
CA GLY A 166 4.47 -4.10 7.35
C GLY A 166 4.87 -5.24 8.30
N GLY A 167 4.38 -5.17 9.55
CA GLY A 167 4.62 -6.19 10.59
C GLY A 167 5.94 -6.00 11.35
N SER A 168 6.79 -5.07 10.95
CA SER A 168 8.01 -4.74 11.68
C SER A 168 7.69 -3.89 12.93
N PRO A 169 8.45 -4.02 14.03
CA PRO A 169 8.35 -3.08 15.13
C PRO A 169 8.68 -1.65 14.68
N LEU A 170 8.01 -0.65 15.26
CA LEU A 170 8.39 0.75 15.06
C LEU A 170 9.77 1.00 15.69
N ALA A 171 10.78 1.20 14.84
CA ALA A 171 12.16 1.50 15.23
C ALA A 171 12.28 2.87 15.93
N ALA A 172 13.22 3.00 16.86
CA ALA A 172 13.40 4.22 17.66
C ALA A 172 13.78 5.46 16.82
N PRO A 173 14.70 5.38 15.83
CA PRO A 173 14.99 6.52 14.96
C PRO A 173 13.76 6.98 14.17
N THR A 174 12.98 6.03 13.64
CA THR A 174 11.74 6.32 12.92
C THR A 174 10.70 6.97 13.84
N ALA A 175 10.52 6.44 15.06
CA ALA A 175 9.62 7.03 16.06
C ALA A 175 9.99 8.49 16.39
N ALA A 176 11.28 8.78 16.56
CA ALA A 176 11.76 10.14 16.78
C ALA A 176 11.48 11.06 15.57
N ALA A 177 11.66 10.56 14.35
CA ALA A 177 11.42 11.34 13.12
C ALA A 177 9.94 11.69 12.89
N ILE A 178 9.00 10.85 13.34
CA ILE A 178 7.56 11.09 13.24
C ILE A 178 6.95 11.78 14.47
N ALA A 179 7.73 12.02 15.52
CA ALA A 179 7.22 12.65 16.74
C ALA A 179 6.60 14.03 16.43
N GLY A 180 5.36 14.23 16.86
CA GLY A 180 4.60 15.47 16.63
C GLY A 180 4.28 15.76 15.15
N TYR A 181 4.34 14.76 14.27
CA TYR A 181 4.05 14.95 12.85
C TYR A 181 2.53 15.15 12.62
N PRO A 182 2.09 16.26 12.00
CA PRO A 182 0.67 16.52 11.80
C PRO A 182 0.08 15.56 10.74
N HIS A 183 -1.15 15.10 10.95
CA HIS A 183 -1.88 14.25 9.99
C HIS A 183 -1.18 12.91 9.66
N LEU A 184 -0.37 12.40 10.58
CA LEU A 184 0.25 11.08 10.46
C LEU A 184 -0.80 9.96 10.53
N LEU A 185 -0.70 9.01 9.61
CA LEU A 185 -1.34 7.69 9.68
C LEU A 185 -0.25 6.64 9.85
N VAL A 186 -0.49 5.63 10.67
CA VAL A 186 0.44 4.49 10.83
C VAL A 186 -0.32 3.21 10.52
N GLN A 187 0.31 2.32 9.76
CA GLN A 187 -0.28 1.04 9.40
C GLN A 187 0.68 -0.10 9.78
N THR A 188 0.13 -1.21 10.26
CA THR A 188 0.83 -2.49 10.38
C THR A 188 -0.13 -3.66 10.15
N ASN A 189 0.34 -4.88 10.36
CA ASN A 189 -0.47 -6.09 10.35
C ASN A 189 -0.22 -6.95 11.59
N VAL A 190 -1.16 -7.84 11.87
CA VAL A 190 -0.99 -9.01 12.76
C VAL A 190 -1.21 -10.27 11.93
N ASP A 191 -0.74 -11.41 12.43
CA ASP A 191 -1.04 -12.70 11.82
C ASP A 191 -2.50 -13.10 12.10
N ASP A 192 -3.06 -14.00 11.27
CA ASP A 192 -4.45 -14.44 11.40
C ASP A 192 -4.72 -15.13 12.74
N SER A 193 -3.72 -15.76 13.36
CA SER A 193 -3.86 -16.35 14.71
C SER A 193 -4.06 -15.30 15.80
N ASP A 194 -3.61 -14.07 15.56
CA ASP A 194 -3.50 -13.00 16.54
C ASP A 194 -4.49 -11.86 16.25
N TYR A 195 -5.51 -12.11 15.42
CA TYR A 195 -6.45 -11.08 14.96
C TYR A 195 -7.17 -10.35 16.11
N LEU A 196 -7.36 -11.02 17.26
CA LEU A 196 -7.96 -10.45 18.46
C LEU A 196 -7.09 -9.33 19.08
N GLU A 197 -5.78 -9.37 18.83
CA GLU A 197 -4.83 -8.36 19.31
C GLU A 197 -4.82 -7.09 18.45
N ALA A 198 -5.51 -7.06 17.31
CA ALA A 198 -5.44 -5.96 16.35
C ALA A 198 -5.80 -4.60 16.97
N VAL A 199 -6.83 -4.54 17.83
CA VAL A 199 -7.23 -3.32 18.54
C VAL A 199 -6.15 -2.87 19.53
N ALA A 200 -5.59 -3.81 20.30
CA ALA A 200 -4.54 -3.53 21.28
C ALA A 200 -3.26 -3.01 20.60
N VAL A 201 -2.86 -3.64 19.49
CA VAL A 201 -1.73 -3.21 18.67
C VAL A 201 -1.96 -1.82 18.08
N ALA A 202 -3.14 -1.54 17.53
CA ALA A 202 -3.48 -0.23 17.00
C ALA A 202 -3.44 0.85 18.08
N THR A 203 -3.99 0.56 19.27
CA THR A 203 -3.99 1.47 20.42
C THR A 203 -2.57 1.78 20.89
N ALA A 204 -1.72 0.76 21.07
CA ALA A 204 -0.33 0.94 21.47
C ALA A 204 0.47 1.76 20.43
N LEU A 205 0.22 1.55 19.13
CA LEU A 205 0.82 2.36 18.08
C LEU A 205 0.35 3.81 18.12
N LEU A 206 -0.95 4.04 18.34
CA LEU A 206 -1.51 5.37 18.47
C LEU A 206 -0.88 6.14 19.64
N GLU A 207 -0.72 5.50 20.80
CA GLU A 207 -0.10 6.09 21.99
C GLU A 207 1.38 6.43 21.74
N ARG A 208 2.13 5.52 21.14
CA ARG A 208 3.56 5.71 20.85
C ARG A 208 3.85 6.79 19.81
N THR A 209 2.93 7.01 18.87
CA THR A 209 3.17 7.89 17.71
C THR A 209 2.37 9.18 17.76
N SER A 210 1.30 9.24 18.56
CA SER A 210 0.29 10.30 18.50
C SER A 210 -0.28 10.52 17.09
N ALA A 211 -0.31 9.48 16.27
CA ALA A 211 -0.91 9.52 14.94
C ALA A 211 -2.39 9.94 14.98
N LYS A 212 -2.92 10.40 13.84
CA LYS A 212 -4.36 10.65 13.68
C LYS A 212 -5.13 9.33 13.68
N TRP A 213 -4.58 8.33 13.02
CA TRP A 213 -5.07 6.96 13.00
C TRP A 213 -3.93 5.95 13.02
N ALA A 214 -4.14 4.86 13.75
CA ALA A 214 -3.36 3.64 13.64
C ALA A 214 -4.26 2.56 13.02
N VAL A 215 -3.78 1.89 11.97
CA VAL A 215 -4.51 0.88 11.21
C VAL A 215 -3.77 -0.46 11.33
N VAL A 216 -4.51 -1.51 11.66
CA VAL A 216 -3.98 -2.88 11.75
C VAL A 216 -4.81 -3.79 10.85
N THR A 217 -4.17 -4.42 9.88
CA THR A 217 -4.80 -5.47 9.06
C THR A 217 -4.59 -6.84 9.69
N ALA A 218 -5.63 -7.67 9.69
CA ALA A 218 -5.63 -9.01 10.28
C ALA A 218 -6.16 -10.05 9.26
N GLY A 219 -5.58 -10.05 8.06
CA GLY A 219 -5.86 -10.99 6.97
C GLY A 219 -7.34 -11.33 6.80
N ALA A 220 -7.71 -12.59 7.07
CA ALA A 220 -9.08 -13.09 6.89
C ALA A 220 -10.12 -12.39 7.79
N PHE A 221 -9.69 -11.70 8.84
CA PHE A 221 -10.56 -10.98 9.77
C PHE A 221 -10.75 -9.49 9.43
N GLY A 222 -10.07 -9.01 8.39
CA GLY A 222 -10.24 -7.65 7.86
C GLY A 222 -9.25 -6.67 8.48
N ALA A 223 -9.73 -5.51 8.92
CA ALA A 223 -8.89 -4.46 9.47
C ALA A 223 -9.57 -3.67 10.58
N VAL A 224 -8.76 -3.16 11.50
CA VAL A 224 -9.16 -2.23 12.56
C VAL A 224 -8.42 -0.92 12.37
N ALA A 225 -9.10 0.20 12.59
CA ALA A 225 -8.51 1.52 12.66
C ALA A 225 -8.89 2.19 13.99
N VAL A 226 -7.90 2.68 14.73
CA VAL A 226 -8.08 3.36 16.02
C VAL A 226 -7.57 4.80 15.91
N SER A 227 -8.36 5.73 16.42
CA SER A 227 -8.01 7.14 16.68
C SER A 227 -8.28 7.47 18.14
N ARG A 228 -7.99 8.71 18.56
CA ARG A 228 -8.21 9.15 19.95
C ARG A 228 -9.67 9.08 20.41
N SER A 229 -10.63 9.08 19.48
CA SER A 229 -12.06 9.17 19.82
C SER A 229 -12.92 8.11 19.14
N LYS A 230 -12.34 7.30 18.25
CA LYS A 230 -13.08 6.34 17.44
C LYS A 230 -12.26 5.10 17.19
N GLU A 231 -12.96 3.98 17.17
CA GLU A 231 -12.52 2.70 16.67
C GLU A 231 -13.44 2.29 15.53
N LEU A 232 -12.86 1.75 14.46
CA LEU A 232 -13.57 1.30 13.28
C LEU A 232 -13.05 -0.09 12.92
N ALA A 233 -13.96 -1.03 12.70
CA ALA A 233 -13.63 -2.38 12.23
C ALA A 233 -14.32 -2.62 10.89
N VAL A 234 -13.58 -3.17 9.93
CA VAL A 234 -14.09 -3.53 8.60
C VAL A 234 -13.75 -5.00 8.36
N PRO A 235 -14.76 -5.88 8.19
CA PRO A 235 -14.51 -7.30 7.93
C PRO A 235 -13.86 -7.48 6.55
N SER A 236 -13.14 -8.58 6.38
CA SER A 236 -12.64 -8.97 5.06
C SER A 236 -13.79 -9.50 4.18
N PHE A 237 -13.56 -9.53 2.86
CA PHE A 237 -14.43 -10.26 1.96
C PHE A 237 -14.01 -11.73 1.92
N PRO A 238 -14.96 -12.69 1.90
CA PRO A 238 -14.63 -14.10 1.77
C PRO A 238 -14.03 -14.38 0.38
N VAL A 239 -12.83 -14.95 0.36
CA VAL A 239 -12.09 -15.25 -0.87
C VAL A 239 -11.41 -16.61 -0.77
N ASN A 240 -11.20 -17.27 -1.91
CA ASN A 240 -10.33 -18.45 -1.95
C ASN A 240 -8.86 -17.98 -2.01
N VAL A 241 -8.12 -18.17 -0.93
CA VAL A 241 -6.74 -17.68 -0.80
C VAL A 241 -5.81 -18.59 -1.59
N ARG A 242 -5.19 -18.04 -2.65
CA ARG A 242 -4.10 -18.72 -3.37
C ARG A 242 -2.75 -18.45 -2.71
N HIS A 243 -2.49 -17.19 -2.37
CA HIS A 243 -1.34 -16.78 -1.58
C HIS A 243 -1.62 -15.45 -0.85
N THR A 244 -0.91 -15.18 0.24
CA THR A 244 -1.08 -13.93 1.01
C THR A 244 0.01 -12.88 0.72
N HIS A 245 0.83 -13.08 -0.31
CA HIS A 245 1.91 -12.16 -0.67
C HIS A 245 1.42 -10.72 -0.83
N CYS A 246 1.93 -9.87 0.06
CA CYS A 246 1.61 -8.46 0.23
C CYS A 246 0.12 -8.14 0.55
N ALA A 247 -0.73 -9.12 0.90
CA ALA A 247 -2.20 -8.92 1.04
C ALA A 247 -2.65 -7.83 2.03
N GLY A 248 -1.78 -7.36 2.93
CA GLY A 248 -2.04 -6.26 3.88
C GLY A 248 -2.08 -4.84 3.28
N ARG A 249 -1.97 -4.69 1.96
CA ARG A 249 -2.03 -3.40 1.24
C ARG A 249 -3.36 -3.22 0.50
N PRO A 250 -3.71 -1.98 0.10
CA PRO A 250 -4.84 -1.75 -0.79
C PRO A 250 -4.72 -2.63 -2.05
N SER A 251 -5.74 -3.43 -2.35
CA SER A 251 -5.72 -4.36 -3.49
C SER A 251 -6.62 -3.87 -4.64
N GLN A 252 -6.22 -4.16 -5.89
CA GLN A 252 -7.00 -3.85 -7.09
C GLN A 252 -8.11 -4.90 -7.32
N PRO A 253 -9.26 -4.51 -7.90
CA PRO A 253 -10.17 -5.47 -8.53
C PRO A 253 -9.46 -6.12 -9.73
N GLY A 254 -9.23 -7.44 -9.68
CA GLY A 254 -8.66 -8.21 -10.80
C GLY A 254 -7.17 -8.52 -10.71
N CYS A 255 -6.53 -8.36 -9.56
CA CYS A 255 -5.22 -8.95 -9.33
C CYS A 255 -5.36 -10.48 -9.36
N SER A 256 -4.93 -11.14 -10.44
CA SER A 256 -5.05 -12.60 -10.63
C SER A 256 -4.34 -13.45 -9.58
N THR A 257 -3.63 -12.81 -8.66
CA THR A 257 -2.92 -13.41 -7.53
C THR A 257 -3.70 -13.38 -6.21
N VAL A 258 -4.78 -12.58 -6.10
CA VAL A 258 -5.81 -12.67 -5.03
C VAL A 258 -7.13 -12.11 -5.60
N CYS A 259 -8.17 -12.95 -5.66
CA CYS A 259 -9.57 -12.67 -6.08
C CYS A 259 -9.95 -12.98 -7.54
N GLU A 260 -10.48 -14.19 -7.75
CA GLU A 260 -11.64 -14.35 -8.63
C GLU A 260 -12.89 -13.85 -7.89
N LYS A 261 -13.56 -12.83 -8.45
CA LYS A 261 -14.79 -12.12 -8.03
C LYS A 261 -14.64 -10.87 -7.12
N GLY A 262 -14.44 -9.71 -7.78
CA GLY A 262 -15.41 -8.61 -7.74
C GLY A 262 -15.59 -7.74 -6.48
N GLY A 263 -14.61 -7.61 -5.58
CA GLY A 263 -14.67 -6.70 -4.42
C GLY A 263 -13.74 -5.47 -4.51
N ARG A 264 -14.15 -4.34 -3.90
CA ARG A 264 -13.31 -3.14 -3.68
C ARG A 264 -12.70 -3.17 -2.28
N CYS A 265 -11.43 -2.80 -2.13
CA CYS A 265 -10.80 -2.52 -0.83
C CYS A 265 -11.05 -1.06 -0.41
N CYS A 266 -11.37 -0.82 0.87
CA CYS A 266 -11.36 0.52 1.46
C CYS A 266 -9.92 1.04 1.54
N THR A 267 -9.69 2.31 1.21
CA THR A 267 -8.35 2.90 1.13
C THR A 267 -8.20 4.08 2.08
N ALA A 268 -6.96 4.45 2.40
CA ALA A 268 -6.62 5.59 3.28
C ALA A 268 -7.37 6.90 2.88
N SER A 269 -7.62 7.10 1.58
CA SER A 269 -8.34 8.26 1.04
C SER A 269 -9.84 8.32 1.40
N ASP A 270 -10.47 7.19 1.74
CA ASP A 270 -11.87 7.14 2.14
C ASP A 270 -12.09 7.71 3.57
N TRP A 271 -11.00 7.88 4.34
CA TRP A 271 -11.05 8.30 5.75
C TRP A 271 -10.86 9.80 5.97
N ASP A 272 -10.46 10.56 4.94
CA ASP A 272 -10.28 12.02 5.00
C ASP A 272 -11.47 12.81 4.43
N ALA A 273 -12.53 12.14 3.96
CA ALA A 273 -13.77 12.80 3.56
C ALA A 273 -14.62 13.21 4.79
N PRO A 274 -15.18 14.43 4.84
CA PRO A 274 -16.10 14.81 5.89
C PRO A 274 -17.41 14.03 5.72
N VAL A 275 -17.62 13.03 6.58
CA VAL A 275 -18.89 12.34 6.92
C VAL A 275 -19.92 12.27 5.78
N GLY A 276 -19.96 11.15 5.05
CA GLY A 276 -21.03 10.89 4.09
C GLY A 276 -20.99 9.48 3.47
N ARG A 277 -21.63 8.53 4.16
CA ARG A 277 -22.24 7.28 3.64
C ARG A 277 -21.45 6.43 2.63
N CYS A 278 -20.92 5.31 3.10
CA CYS A 278 -20.90 4.09 2.30
C CYS A 278 -22.34 3.55 2.24
N ASP A 279 -23.18 4.09 1.35
CA ASP A 279 -24.49 3.52 1.06
C ASP A 279 -24.30 2.25 0.22
N VAL A 280 -24.48 1.08 0.87
CA VAL A 280 -24.55 -0.21 0.21
C VAL A 280 -25.97 -0.42 -0.26
N HIS A 281 -26.27 -0.04 -1.50
CA HIS A 281 -27.42 -0.60 -2.22
C HIS A 281 -27.13 -0.84 -3.70
N ASP A 282 -27.57 -2.02 -4.10
CA ASP A 282 -27.87 -2.58 -5.41
C ASP A 282 -26.77 -3.10 -6.34
N THR A 283 -26.95 -4.39 -6.58
CA THR A 283 -26.24 -5.30 -7.47
C THR A 283 -26.58 -5.08 -8.95
N THR A 284 -25.68 -5.57 -9.80
CA THR A 284 -25.76 -5.74 -11.27
C THR A 284 -25.38 -4.55 -12.15
N ALA A 285 -24.22 -4.63 -12.81
CA ALA A 285 -24.00 -4.03 -14.12
C ALA A 285 -22.85 -4.72 -14.86
N HIS A 286 -23.23 -5.37 -15.95
CA HIS A 286 -22.37 -5.84 -17.03
C HIS A 286 -21.47 -4.72 -17.59
N HIS A 287 -20.29 -5.10 -18.09
CA HIS A 287 -19.46 -4.33 -19.05
C HIS A 287 -18.85 -3.00 -18.55
N CYS A 288 -17.70 -3.07 -17.88
CA CYS A 288 -16.90 -1.89 -17.50
C CYS A 288 -15.86 -1.54 -18.58
N ARG A 289 -16.31 -1.00 -19.72
CA ARG A 289 -15.44 -0.30 -20.70
C ARG A 289 -15.98 1.07 -21.17
N ALA A 290 -17.08 1.56 -20.61
CA ALA A 290 -17.68 2.81 -21.04
C ALA A 290 -18.22 3.65 -19.86
N SER A 291 -17.35 4.42 -19.19
CA SER A 291 -17.81 5.51 -18.30
C SER A 291 -16.70 6.52 -18.01
N ARG A 292 -16.11 7.12 -19.05
CA ARG A 292 -15.32 8.38 -18.92
C ARG A 292 -16.21 9.64 -18.88
N SER A 293 -17.53 9.52 -18.94
CA SER A 293 -18.45 10.64 -19.15
C SER A 293 -19.20 11.16 -17.91
N CYS A 294 -19.15 10.50 -16.74
CA CYS A 294 -19.91 10.97 -15.56
C CYS A 294 -19.16 11.95 -14.63
N TRP A 295 -17.93 12.35 -14.96
CA TRP A 295 -17.13 13.24 -14.10
C TRP A 295 -17.13 14.73 -14.52
N ARG A 296 -17.98 15.12 -15.49
CA ARG A 296 -18.13 16.51 -15.95
C ARG A 296 -19.59 16.98 -15.96
N SER A 297 -20.21 17.13 -14.79
CA SER A 297 -21.36 18.06 -14.63
C SER A 297 -21.83 18.13 -13.17
N SER A 298 -21.20 18.98 -12.36
CA SER A 298 -21.82 19.50 -11.13
C SER A 298 -21.13 20.78 -10.66
N THR A 299 -21.18 21.81 -11.50
CA THR A 299 -21.02 23.20 -11.06
C THR A 299 -21.99 24.09 -11.82
N GLN A 300 -23.21 24.23 -11.29
CA GLN A 300 -24.03 25.42 -11.51
C GLN A 300 -24.62 25.87 -10.16
N PRO A 301 -24.51 27.15 -9.78
CA PRO A 301 -25.14 27.68 -8.58
C PRO A 301 -26.60 28.07 -8.85
N ASN A 302 -27.50 27.63 -7.98
CA ASN A 302 -28.90 28.06 -7.95
C ASN A 302 -29.02 29.52 -7.47
N HIS A 303 -29.57 30.39 -8.32
CA HIS A 303 -30.14 31.68 -7.92
C HIS A 303 -31.63 31.52 -7.55
N PRO A 304 -32.15 32.17 -6.51
CA PRO A 304 -33.59 32.19 -6.25
C PRO A 304 -34.26 33.37 -6.96
N HIS A 305 -35.20 33.09 -7.85
CA HIS A 305 -36.12 34.10 -8.38
C HIS A 305 -37.33 34.28 -7.45
N ARG A 306 -37.46 35.49 -6.91
CA ARG A 306 -38.65 36.01 -6.24
C ARG A 306 -39.57 36.61 -7.32
N LYS A 307 -40.84 36.19 -7.39
CA LYS A 307 -41.91 36.93 -8.09
C LYS A 307 -43.06 37.18 -7.11
N MET A 308 -43.38 38.45 -6.86
CA MET A 308 -44.71 38.91 -6.49
C MET A 308 -45.46 39.28 -7.78
N PRO A 309 -46.79 39.14 -7.85
CA PRO A 309 -47.61 39.97 -8.71
C PRO A 309 -48.18 41.16 -7.93
N SER A 310 -48.23 42.29 -8.62
CA SER A 310 -49.02 43.46 -8.25
C SER A 310 -50.16 43.60 -9.28
N ARG A 311 -51.32 43.98 -8.75
CA ARG A 311 -52.60 44.35 -9.40
C ARG A 311 -53.42 43.23 -10.01
#